data_AF-A0A167VC36-F1
#
_entry.id   AF-A0A167VC36-F1
#
_cell.length_a   1.000
_cell.length_b   1.000
_cell.length_c   1.000
_cell.angle_alpha   90.00
_cell.angle_beta   90.00
_cell.angle_gamma   90.00
#
_symmetry.space_group_name_H-M   'P 1'
#
loop_
_entity.id
_entity.type
_entity.pdbx_description
1 polymer ?
#
loop_
_entity_poly.entity_id
_entity_poly.type
_entity_poly.pdbx_seq_one_letter_code
_entity_poly.pdbx_strand_id
1 'polypeptide(L)'
;MVHLAGQWPCLTLGSLLRILGNRDAYNISSAWVNTLATLAQRVLLYQRSQRLIHLGHLKNPDDFFKELENDIADGTQEVLQPVDWLLIQVDSNFLARSIQIDVANEMISPSSMENSVLQLNMGEGKSSVIVPMMSSQTL
;
A
#
# COMPACT_ATOMS: atom_id res chain seq x y z
N MET A 1 35.54 10.96 -9.19
CA MET A 1 35.09 12.28 -9.70
C MET A 1 33.57 12.31 -9.86
N VAL A 2 32.82 12.29 -8.74
CA VAL A 2 31.36 12.59 -8.69
C VAL A 2 31.07 13.38 -7.40
N HIS A 3 31.85 13.15 -6.34
CA HIS A 3 31.77 13.82 -5.04
C HIS A 3 31.94 15.36 -5.02
N LEU A 4 32.50 15.98 -6.07
CA LEU A 4 32.85 17.42 -6.08
C LEU A 4 31.93 18.29 -6.96
N ALA A 5 30.96 17.70 -7.67
CA ALA A 5 30.14 18.41 -8.66
C ALA A 5 28.72 18.78 -8.17
N GLY A 6 28.34 18.47 -6.93
CA GLY A 6 26.99 18.75 -6.41
C GLY A 6 25.85 18.00 -7.11
N GLN A 7 26.17 17.05 -8.00
CA GLN A 7 25.21 16.25 -8.76
C GLN A 7 24.83 14.98 -8.00
N TRP A 8 24.32 15.13 -6.78
CA TRP A 8 23.63 14.01 -6.15
C TRP A 8 22.37 13.72 -6.96
N PRO A 9 22.08 12.46 -7.31
CA PRO A 9 20.80 12.12 -7.90
C PRO A 9 19.71 12.62 -6.94
N CYS A 10 18.71 13.31 -7.48
CA CYS A 10 17.56 13.76 -6.70
C CYS A 10 16.78 12.52 -6.25
N LEU A 11 17.16 11.97 -5.09
CA LEU A 11 16.48 10.85 -4.46
C LEU A 11 15.16 11.38 -3.89
N THR A 12 14.09 11.21 -4.66
CA THR A 12 12.74 11.40 -4.13
C THR A 12 12.29 10.14 -3.41
N LEU A 13 11.31 10.29 -2.53
CA LEU A 13 10.67 9.15 -1.89
C LEU A 13 10.17 8.12 -2.92
N GLY A 14 9.55 8.58 -4.01
CA GLY A 14 9.14 7.70 -5.11
C GLY A 14 10.32 7.00 -5.78
N SER A 15 11.45 7.68 -5.96
CA SER A 15 12.69 7.07 -6.49
C SER A 15 13.23 5.97 -5.58
N LEU A 16 13.17 6.17 -4.25
CA LEU A 16 13.59 5.17 -3.26
C LEU A 16 12.62 3.99 -3.19
N LEU A 17 11.32 4.24 -3.22
CA LEU A 17 10.31 3.19 -3.19
C LEU A 17 10.27 2.38 -4.50
N ARG A 18 10.63 2.97 -5.64
CA ARG A 18 10.77 2.23 -6.91
C ARG A 18 11.87 1.16 -6.85
N ILE A 19 12.85 1.31 -5.98
CA ILE A 19 13.90 0.30 -5.75
C ILE A 19 13.27 -0.98 -5.17
N LEU A 20 12.26 -0.86 -4.30
CA LEU A 20 11.51 -2.02 -3.77
C LEU A 20 10.77 -2.81 -4.86
N GLY A 21 10.16 -2.11 -5.83
CA GLY A 21 9.43 -2.74 -6.93
C GLY A 21 10.32 -3.44 -7.96
N ASN A 22 11.63 -3.20 -7.93
CA ASN A 22 12.62 -3.81 -8.82
C ASN A 22 13.70 -4.56 -8.04
N ARG A 23 13.34 -5.18 -6.91
CA ARG A 23 14.28 -5.80 -5.97
C ARG A 23 15.24 -6.81 -6.62
N ASP A 24 14.74 -7.59 -7.58
CA ASP A 24 15.53 -8.61 -8.29
C ASP A 24 16.59 -8.00 -9.21
N ALA A 25 16.33 -6.80 -9.75
CA ALA A 25 17.28 -6.09 -10.60
C ALA A 25 18.43 -5.45 -9.80
N TYR A 26 18.22 -5.17 -8.51
CA TYR A 26 19.16 -4.43 -7.67
C TYR A 26 19.87 -5.27 -6.60
N ASN A 27 19.56 -6.57 -6.50
CA ASN A 27 20.14 -7.52 -5.53
C ASN A 27 20.20 -6.96 -4.10
N ILE A 28 19.06 -6.45 -3.65
CA ILE A 28 18.93 -5.70 -2.39
C ILE A 28 18.93 -6.68 -1.21
N SER A 29 19.63 -6.35 -0.12
CA SER A 29 19.57 -7.16 1.10
C SER A 29 18.18 -7.10 1.75
N SER A 30 17.79 -8.18 2.45
CA SER A 30 16.53 -8.24 3.19
C SER A 30 16.40 -7.10 4.21
N ALA A 31 17.50 -6.67 4.84
CA ALA A 31 17.53 -5.52 5.74
C ALA A 31 17.09 -4.21 5.05
N TRP A 32 17.56 -3.97 3.82
CA TRP A 32 17.16 -2.79 3.04
C TRP A 32 15.71 -2.88 2.56
N VAL A 33 15.26 -4.07 2.14
CA VAL A 33 13.85 -4.30 1.80
C VAL A 33 12.95 -3.97 2.99
N ASN A 34 13.26 -4.49 4.18
CA ASN A 34 12.51 -4.22 5.40
C ASN A 34 12.52 -2.73 5.74
N THR A 35 13.68 -2.08 5.65
CA THR A 35 13.82 -0.64 5.96
C THR A 35 12.97 0.22 5.03
N LEU A 36 13.01 -0.06 3.73
CA LEU A 36 12.22 0.66 2.74
C LEU A 36 10.72 0.33 2.86
N ALA A 37 10.35 -0.89 3.22
CA ALA A 37 8.96 -1.26 3.49
C ALA A 37 8.41 -0.50 4.70
N THR A 38 9.19 -0.41 5.79
CA THR A 38 8.84 0.44 6.94
C THR A 38 8.70 1.91 6.52
N LEU A 39 9.60 2.43 5.68
CA LEU A 39 9.47 3.78 5.14
C LEU A 39 8.15 3.95 4.36
N ALA A 40 7.79 3.01 3.49
CA ALA A 40 6.52 3.02 2.75
C ALA A 40 5.31 3.06 3.70
N GLN A 41 5.32 2.25 4.76
CA GLN A 41 4.26 2.25 5.79
C GLN A 41 4.14 3.61 6.49
N ARG A 42 5.27 4.26 6.83
CA ARG A 42 5.24 5.61 7.42
C ARG A 42 4.66 6.65 6.48
N VAL A 43 4.91 6.51 5.18
CA VAL A 43 4.33 7.38 4.14
C VAL A 43 2.83 7.18 4.05
N LEU A 44 2.34 5.93 4.09
CA LEU A 44 0.90 5.64 4.12
C LEU A 44 0.20 6.25 5.33
N LEU A 45 0.81 6.13 6.51
CA LEU A 45 0.28 6.76 7.73
C LEU A 45 0.26 8.30 7.62
N TYR A 46 1.28 8.88 7.01
CA TYR A 46 1.31 10.33 6.74
C TYR A 46 0.19 10.73 5.78
N GLN A 47 0.06 10.05 4.65
CA GLN A 47 -1.02 10.27 3.68
C GLN A 47 -2.41 10.13 4.32
N ARG A 48 -2.61 9.10 5.15
CA ARG A 48 -3.83 8.88 5.95
C ARG A 48 -4.12 10.07 6.85
N SER A 49 -3.13 10.56 7.58
CA SER A 49 -3.32 11.73 8.46
C SER A 49 -3.78 12.97 7.69
N GLN A 50 -3.25 13.19 6.48
CA GLN A 50 -3.69 14.27 5.61
C GLN A 50 -5.14 14.08 5.14
N ARG A 51 -5.52 12.85 4.76
CA ARG A 51 -6.91 12.52 4.40
C ARG A 51 -7.87 12.74 5.57
N LEU A 52 -7.51 12.32 6.78
CA LEU A 52 -8.31 12.57 7.99
C LEU A 52 -8.53 14.07 8.24
N ILE A 53 -7.48 14.88 8.15
CA ILE A 53 -7.59 16.34 8.28
C ILE A 53 -8.55 16.89 7.22
N HIS A 54 -8.38 16.48 5.96
CA HIS A 54 -9.22 16.91 4.85
C HIS A 54 -10.71 16.54 5.06
N LEU A 55 -11.00 15.30 5.45
CA LEU A 55 -12.35 14.82 5.73
C LEU A 55 -12.99 15.56 6.92
N GLY A 56 -12.20 15.86 7.95
CA GLY A 56 -12.63 16.69 9.08
C GLY A 56 -13.06 18.10 8.65
N HIS A 57 -12.35 18.71 7.70
CA HIS A 57 -12.74 20.00 7.12
C HIS A 57 -14.00 19.93 6.26
N LEU A 58 -14.19 18.84 5.52
CA LEU A 58 -15.37 18.63 4.68
C LEU A 58 -16.66 18.32 5.47
N LYS A 59 -16.57 18.13 6.79
CA LYS A 59 -17.68 17.74 7.68
C LYS A 59 -18.41 16.49 7.18
N ASN A 60 -17.67 15.53 6.66
CA ASN A 60 -18.18 14.21 6.27
C ASN A 60 -17.84 13.19 7.37
N PRO A 61 -18.69 13.03 8.40
CA PRO A 61 -18.36 12.20 9.57
C PRO A 61 -18.23 10.72 9.20
N ASP A 62 -19.06 10.23 8.28
CA ASP A 62 -19.09 8.81 7.93
C ASP A 62 -17.76 8.36 7.31
N ASP A 63 -17.24 9.11 6.34
CA ASP A 63 -15.97 8.77 5.70
C ASP A 63 -14.77 9.06 6.61
N PHE A 64 -14.87 10.06 7.49
CA PHE A 64 -13.85 10.31 8.52
C PHE A 64 -13.71 9.13 9.48
N PHE A 65 -14.83 8.61 10.01
CA PHE A 65 -14.79 7.46 10.92
C PHE A 65 -14.30 6.20 10.20
N LYS A 66 -14.71 5.96 8.95
CA LYS A 66 -14.18 4.84 8.15
C LYS A 66 -12.66 4.93 7.95
N GLU A 67 -12.12 6.12 7.69
CA GLU A 67 -10.67 6.32 7.54
C GLU A 67 -9.94 6.20 8.90
N LEU A 68 -10.60 6.61 9.99
CA LEU A 68 -10.08 6.54 11.36
C LEU A 68 -10.04 5.11 11.92
N GLU A 69 -11.02 4.28 11.55
CA GLU A 69 -11.05 2.86 11.92
C GLU A 69 -10.07 2.03 11.09
N ASN A 70 -9.74 2.47 9.88
CA ASN A 70 -8.79 1.83 8.98
C ASN A 70 -7.34 2.13 9.39
N ASP A 71 -6.84 1.49 10.45
CA ASP A 71 -5.48 1.68 10.95
C ASP A 71 -4.53 0.53 10.58
N ILE A 72 -3.31 0.88 10.19
CA ILE A 72 -2.19 -0.06 9.99
C ILE A 72 -1.55 -0.42 11.34
N ALA A 73 -1.67 0.47 12.33
CA ALA A 73 -0.96 0.41 13.60
C ALA A 73 -1.39 -0.74 14.52
N ASP A 74 -2.47 -1.47 14.18
CA ASP A 74 -2.91 -2.66 14.92
C ASP A 74 -2.00 -3.90 14.70
N GLY A 75 -0.78 -3.69 14.16
CA GLY A 75 0.33 -4.63 14.14
C GLY A 75 0.16 -5.87 13.26
N THR A 76 -1.06 -6.12 12.77
CA THR A 76 -1.43 -7.27 11.94
C THR A 76 -1.12 -7.04 10.45
N GLN A 77 -1.15 -5.79 9.99
CA GLN A 77 -0.83 -5.46 8.58
C GLN A 77 0.67 -5.26 8.31
N GLU A 78 1.49 -4.95 9.32
CA GLU A 78 2.92 -4.65 9.13
C GLU A 78 3.74 -5.85 8.61
N VAL A 79 3.24 -7.07 8.73
CA VAL A 79 4.06 -8.30 8.60
C VAL A 79 3.77 -9.13 7.34
N LEU A 80 2.62 -8.96 6.67
CA LEU A 80 2.16 -9.97 5.69
C LEU A 80 1.78 -9.45 4.29
N GLN A 81 1.82 -8.13 4.05
CA GLN A 81 1.47 -7.64 2.71
C GLN A 81 2.65 -7.72 1.73
N PRO A 82 2.42 -8.17 0.49
CA PRO A 82 3.40 -8.05 -0.58
C PRO A 82 3.90 -6.61 -0.73
N VAL A 83 5.19 -6.47 -0.98
CA VAL A 83 5.84 -5.15 -1.19
C VAL A 83 5.14 -4.36 -2.28
N ASP A 84 4.67 -5.02 -3.33
CA ASP A 84 3.99 -4.37 -4.46
C ASP A 84 2.66 -3.72 -4.05
N TRP A 85 1.96 -4.29 -3.06
CA TRP A 85 0.72 -3.71 -2.53
C TRP A 85 0.99 -2.45 -1.71
N LEU A 86 2.08 -2.41 -0.95
CA LEU A 86 2.52 -1.20 -0.26
C LEU A 86 2.81 -0.07 -1.26
N LEU A 87 3.48 -0.40 -2.37
CA LEU A 87 3.79 0.59 -3.42
C LEU A 87 2.54 1.11 -4.11
N ILE A 88 1.59 0.24 -4.45
CA ILE A 88 0.31 0.62 -5.06
C ILE A 88 -0.47 1.57 -4.15
N GLN A 89 -0.56 1.25 -2.86
CA GLN A 89 -1.25 2.09 -1.87
C GLN A 89 -0.61 3.48 -1.78
N VAL A 90 0.74 3.54 -1.77
CA VAL A 90 1.47 4.81 -1.69
C VAL A 90 1.23 5.65 -2.95
N ASP A 91 1.36 5.04 -4.13
CA ASP A 91 1.23 5.73 -5.42
C ASP A 91 -0.20 6.25 -5.65
N SER A 92 -1.19 5.43 -5.28
CA SER A 92 -2.61 5.76 -5.41
C SER A 92 -3.16 6.56 -4.21
N ASN A 93 -2.33 6.86 -3.21
CA ASN A 93 -2.67 7.65 -2.02
C ASN A 93 -3.93 7.14 -1.29
N PHE A 94 -4.01 5.84 -1.04
CA PHE A 94 -5.07 5.23 -0.23
C PHE A 94 -4.50 4.23 0.78
N LEU A 95 -5.32 3.81 1.73
CA LEU A 95 -4.98 2.72 2.65
C LEU A 95 -5.99 1.58 2.50
N ALA A 96 -5.52 0.39 2.16
CA ALA A 96 -6.36 -0.79 2.00
C ALA A 96 -6.93 -1.25 3.35
N ARG A 97 -8.24 -1.43 3.40
CA ARG A 97 -8.94 -2.02 4.55
C ARG A 97 -8.66 -3.51 4.63
N SER A 98 -8.68 -4.06 5.84
CA SER A 98 -8.46 -5.50 6.07
C SER A 98 -9.36 -6.38 5.20
N ILE A 99 -10.65 -6.05 5.06
CA ILE A 99 -11.56 -6.79 4.18
C ILE A 99 -11.17 -6.77 2.70
N GLN A 100 -10.57 -5.67 2.22
CA GLN A 100 -10.10 -5.57 0.84
C GLN A 100 -8.85 -6.43 0.62
N ILE A 101 -7.99 -6.52 1.63
CA ILE A 101 -6.81 -7.40 1.66
C ILE A 101 -7.24 -8.87 1.68
N ASP A 102 -8.21 -9.22 2.54
CA ASP A 102 -8.74 -10.58 2.63
C ASP A 102 -9.37 -11.04 1.31
N VAL A 103 -10.19 -10.17 0.70
CA VAL A 103 -10.78 -10.45 -0.63
C VAL A 103 -9.71 -10.55 -1.70
N ALA A 104 -8.70 -9.67 -1.71
CA ALA A 104 -7.60 -9.77 -2.67
C ALA A 104 -6.84 -11.09 -2.54
N ASN A 105 -6.54 -11.53 -1.31
CA ASN A 105 -5.89 -12.82 -1.05
C ASN A 105 -6.75 -14.00 -1.52
N GLU A 106 -8.05 -14.00 -1.20
CA GLU A 106 -8.98 -15.06 -1.63
C GLU A 106 -9.14 -15.10 -3.15
N MET A 107 -9.06 -13.95 -3.83
CA MET A 107 -9.12 -13.90 -5.30
C MET A 107 -7.84 -14.44 -5.96
N ILE A 108 -6.68 -14.26 -5.33
CA ILE A 108 -5.40 -14.70 -5.89
C ILE A 108 -5.14 -16.18 -5.61
N SER A 109 -5.47 -16.62 -4.39
CA SER A 109 -5.33 -18.01 -3.96
C SER A 109 -6.63 -18.47 -3.30
N PRO A 110 -7.64 -18.86 -4.10
CA PRO A 110 -8.94 -19.29 -3.58
C PRO A 110 -8.80 -20.48 -2.65
N SER A 111 -9.35 -20.36 -1.45
CA SER A 111 -9.37 -21.44 -0.45
C SER A 111 -10.23 -22.63 -0.92
N SER A 112 -11.24 -22.37 -1.74
CA SER A 112 -12.13 -23.39 -2.34
C SER A 112 -11.46 -24.21 -3.43
N MET A 113 -10.37 -23.72 -4.05
CA MET A 113 -9.84 -24.23 -5.33
C MET A 113 -10.88 -24.34 -6.46
N GLU A 114 -12.02 -23.66 -6.32
CA GLU A 114 -13.13 -23.61 -7.26
C GLU A 114 -13.57 -22.15 -7.46
N ASN A 115 -14.35 -21.91 -8.51
CA ASN A 115 -14.91 -20.58 -8.76
C ASN A 115 -15.79 -20.13 -7.57
N SER A 116 -15.46 -18.98 -6.98
CA SER A 116 -16.19 -18.40 -5.86
C SER A 116 -16.73 -17.01 -6.21
N VAL A 117 -17.81 -16.61 -5.52
CA VAL A 117 -18.38 -15.26 -5.64
C VAL A 117 -18.15 -14.54 -4.31
N LEU A 118 -17.42 -13.43 -4.36
CA LEU A 118 -17.15 -12.58 -3.21
C LEU A 118 -17.95 -11.28 -3.32
N GLN A 119 -18.63 -10.89 -2.23
CA GLN A 119 -19.47 -9.70 -2.20
C GLN A 119 -18.90 -8.66 -1.22
N LEU A 120 -18.83 -7.41 -1.69
CA LEU A 120 -18.38 -6.26 -0.93
C LEU A 120 -19.41 -5.13 -1.02
N ASN A 121 -19.61 -4.40 0.08
CA ASN A 121 -20.55 -3.30 0.16
C ASN A 121 -20.23 -2.19 -0.88
N MET A 122 -21.25 -1.43 -1.29
CA MET A 122 -21.04 -0.29 -2.19
C MET A 122 -20.22 0.80 -1.50
N GLY A 123 -19.35 1.48 -2.27
CA GLY A 123 -18.43 2.49 -1.73
C GLY A 123 -17.16 1.93 -1.10
N GLU A 124 -17.02 0.60 -0.98
CA GLU A 124 -15.83 -0.06 -0.40
C GLU A 124 -14.66 -0.20 -1.39
N GLY A 125 -14.59 0.58 -2.47
CA GLY A 125 -13.42 0.59 -3.36
C GLY A 125 -13.09 -0.73 -4.08
N LYS A 126 -14.08 -1.59 -4.35
CA LYS A 126 -13.92 -2.91 -5.00
C LYS A 126 -12.96 -2.89 -6.20
N SER A 127 -13.26 -2.10 -7.22
CA SER A 127 -12.47 -2.07 -8.46
C SER A 127 -11.26 -1.15 -8.38
N SER A 128 -11.29 -0.13 -7.52
CA SER A 128 -10.22 0.87 -7.42
C SER A 128 -9.08 0.45 -6.48
N VAL A 129 -9.31 -0.54 -5.61
CA VAL A 129 -8.33 -1.02 -4.63
C VAL A 129 -7.91 -2.47 -4.91
N ILE A 130 -8.88 -3.39 -5.04
CA ILE A 130 -8.59 -4.83 -5.10
C ILE A 130 -7.97 -5.20 -6.43
N VAL A 131 -8.51 -4.69 -7.55
CA VAL A 131 -8.04 -5.02 -8.90
C VAL A 131 -6.57 -4.62 -9.12
N PRO A 132 -6.11 -3.41 -8.76
CA PRO A 132 -4.70 -3.07 -8.81
C PRO A 132 -3.82 -4.03 -7.98
N MET A 133 -4.22 -4.36 -6.75
CA MET A 133 -3.45 -5.25 -5.87
C MET A 133 -3.33 -6.68 -6.41
N MET A 134 -4.41 -7.27 -6.93
CA MET A 134 -4.36 -8.61 -7.52
C MET A 134 -3.52 -8.67 -8.80
N SER A 135 -3.57 -7.62 -9.62
CA SER A 135 -2.81 -7.58 -10.88
C SER A 135 -1.29 -7.56 -10.67
N SER A 136 -0.81 -7.08 -9.51
CA SER A 136 0.62 -7.00 -9.23
C SER A 136 1.26 -8.35 -8.90
N GLN A 137 0.46 -9.37 -8.52
CA GLN A 137 0.96 -10.72 -8.24
C GLN A 137 1.00 -11.62 -9.49
N THR A 138 0.61 -11.11 -10.66
CA THR A 138 0.60 -11.92 -11.89
C THR A 138 1.98 -11.91 -12.53
N LEU A 139 2.85 -12.83 -12.11
CA LEU A 139 3.92 -13.46 -12.91
C LEU A 139 4.29 -14.83 -12.31
#